data_AF-A0A256VC99-F1
#
_entry.id   AF-A0A256VC99-F1
#
_cell.length_a   1.000
_cell.length_b   1.000
_cell.length_c   1.000
_cell.angle_alpha   90.00
_cell.angle_beta   90.00
_cell.angle_gamma   90.00
#
_symmetry.space_group_name_H-M   'P 1'
#
loop_
_entity.id
_entity.type
_entity.pdbx_description
1 polymer ?
#
loop_
_entity_poly.entity_id
_entity_poly.type
_entity_poly.pdbx_seq_one_letter_code
_entity_poly.pdbx_strand_id
1 'polypeptide(L)'
;MKTLVIVAHPQLANSSTESFLKAAADDENNVMWHELKTPFDISQEQELLKSATRIIFQFPLYWYSAPAILKQWLDEVWNSQLTSSHLLKGRELGIVTTVAHPASAFQPGASQGYTIAEILRPYQALAYAMGMKYLPPLPIYQFAQQSEEERQSLFIHYQQYLTLDKFLHFSDQTQWFIGRLNAKIARELDPLQQAKLEQLLSLLQDQQEELDDLHTSIGWLREKEDD
;
A
#
# COMPACT_ATOMS: atom_id res chain seq x y z
N MET A 1 -7.38 -3.20 12.04
CA MET A 1 -7.47 -2.08 11.07
C MET A 1 -8.41 -2.46 9.95
N LYS A 2 -9.18 -1.51 9.38
CA LYS A 2 -9.99 -1.75 8.16
C LYS A 2 -9.49 -0.83 7.04
N THR A 3 -9.25 -1.39 5.88
CA THR A 3 -8.69 -0.66 4.73
C THR A 3 -9.69 -0.63 3.60
N LEU A 4 -9.99 0.56 3.08
CA LEU A 4 -10.83 0.76 1.90
C LEU A 4 -9.93 1.14 0.72
N VAL A 5 -9.94 0.32 -0.32
CA VAL A 5 -9.22 0.58 -1.57
C VAL A 5 -10.23 1.11 -2.58
N ILE A 6 -10.12 2.40 -2.89
CA ILE A 6 -10.90 3.07 -3.93
C ILE A 6 -10.16 2.92 -5.26
N VAL A 7 -10.72 2.12 -6.16
CA VAL A 7 -10.13 1.87 -7.48
C VAL A 7 -10.77 2.75 -8.52
N ALA A 8 -9.99 3.68 -9.05
CA ALA A 8 -10.38 4.61 -10.10
C ALA A 8 -9.70 4.22 -11.42
N HIS A 9 -10.33 3.30 -12.17
CA HIS A 9 -9.81 2.83 -13.44
C HIS A 9 -10.92 2.82 -14.51
N PRO A 10 -10.77 3.52 -15.66
CA PRO A 10 -11.87 3.69 -16.62
C PRO A 10 -12.24 2.41 -17.38
N GLN A 11 -11.31 1.46 -17.51
CA GLN A 11 -11.55 0.17 -18.19
C GLN A 11 -11.01 -1.00 -17.37
N LEU A 12 -11.61 -1.25 -16.20
CA LEU A 12 -11.11 -2.27 -15.27
C LEU A 12 -11.14 -3.70 -15.85
N ALA A 13 -12.15 -4.00 -16.67
CA ALA A 13 -12.36 -5.32 -17.27
C ALA A 13 -11.17 -5.83 -18.12
N ASN A 14 -10.31 -4.94 -18.62
CA ASN A 14 -9.19 -5.29 -19.49
C ASN A 14 -7.83 -5.13 -18.80
N SER A 15 -7.79 -4.80 -17.50
CA SER A 15 -6.54 -4.55 -16.79
C SER A 15 -6.04 -5.77 -16.04
N SER A 16 -4.97 -6.38 -16.56
CA SER A 16 -4.27 -7.47 -15.88
C SER A 16 -3.64 -7.03 -14.57
N THR A 17 -3.16 -5.79 -14.49
CA THR A 17 -2.60 -5.22 -13.25
C THR A 17 -3.65 -5.09 -12.16
N GLU A 18 -4.82 -4.53 -12.47
CA GLU A 18 -5.88 -4.36 -11.46
C GLU A 18 -6.42 -5.72 -11.00
N SER A 19 -6.49 -6.71 -11.90
CA SER A 19 -6.92 -8.07 -11.57
C SER A 19 -5.93 -8.75 -10.60
N PHE A 20 -4.64 -8.54 -10.81
CA PHE A 20 -3.59 -9.02 -9.92
C PHE A 20 -3.64 -8.36 -8.54
N LEU A 21 -3.76 -7.03 -8.49
CA LEU A 21 -3.87 -6.29 -7.23
C LEU A 21 -5.17 -6.62 -6.48
N LYS A 22 -6.26 -6.86 -7.21
CA LYS A 22 -7.52 -7.30 -6.62
C LYS A 22 -7.37 -8.67 -5.97
N ALA A 23 -6.74 -9.64 -6.62
CA ALA A 23 -6.49 -10.96 -6.02
C ALA A 23 -5.69 -10.83 -4.71
N ALA A 24 -4.69 -9.94 -4.68
CA ALA A 24 -3.92 -9.67 -3.46
C ALA A 24 -4.76 -9.06 -2.33
N ALA A 25 -5.72 -8.18 -2.68
CA ALA A 25 -6.64 -7.56 -1.73
C ALA A 25 -7.74 -8.51 -1.24
N ASP A 26 -8.28 -9.37 -2.11
CA ASP A 26 -9.36 -10.30 -1.80
C ASP A 26 -8.90 -11.41 -0.83
N ASP A 27 -7.60 -11.71 -0.81
CA ASP A 27 -6.96 -12.60 0.17
C ASP A 27 -6.95 -12.04 1.60
N GLU A 28 -7.35 -10.78 1.80
CA GLU A 28 -7.32 -10.10 3.10
C GLU A 28 -8.73 -9.77 3.61
N ASN A 29 -9.15 -10.41 4.70
CA ASN A 29 -10.49 -10.24 5.28
C ASN A 29 -10.82 -8.81 5.75
N ASN A 30 -9.80 -7.97 5.99
CA ASN A 30 -9.97 -6.61 6.51
C ASN A 30 -9.83 -5.52 5.44
N VAL A 31 -9.70 -5.93 4.18
CA VAL A 31 -9.59 -5.04 3.03
C VAL A 31 -10.90 -5.06 2.27
N MET A 32 -11.41 -3.87 1.96
CA MET A 32 -12.56 -3.70 1.10
C MET A 32 -12.09 -3.08 -0.21
N TRP A 33 -12.19 -3.84 -1.29
CA TRP A 33 -11.84 -3.39 -2.63
C TRP A 33 -13.09 -2.82 -3.32
N HIS A 34 -13.09 -1.52 -3.61
CA HIS A 34 -14.25 -0.78 -4.11
C HIS A 34 -13.92 -0.09 -5.43
N GLU A 35 -14.52 -0.57 -6.51
CA GLU A 35 -14.39 0.03 -7.85
C GLU A 35 -15.35 1.21 -8.00
N LEU A 36 -14.84 2.37 -8.42
CA LEU A 36 -15.66 3.52 -8.71
C LEU A 36 -16.46 3.33 -10.00
N LYS A 37 -17.78 3.49 -9.92
CA LYS A 37 -18.70 3.48 -11.05
C LYS A 37 -19.65 4.67 -10.96
N THR A 38 -19.79 5.39 -12.07
CA THR A 38 -20.75 6.50 -12.18
C THR A 38 -22.14 5.98 -12.57
N PRO A 39 -23.23 6.56 -12.05
CA PRO A 39 -23.28 7.63 -11.04
C PRO A 39 -22.95 7.12 -9.63
N PHE A 40 -22.41 8.00 -8.77
CA PHE A 40 -22.05 7.64 -7.40
C PHE A 40 -23.25 7.77 -6.45
N ASP A 41 -23.43 6.81 -5.56
CA ASP A 41 -24.33 6.98 -4.40
C ASP A 41 -23.54 7.67 -3.28
N ILE A 42 -23.66 8.99 -3.18
CA ILE A 42 -22.93 9.81 -2.21
C ILE A 42 -23.10 9.30 -0.78
N SER A 43 -24.30 8.84 -0.41
CA SER A 43 -24.55 8.37 0.96
C SER A 43 -23.82 7.05 1.22
N GLN A 44 -23.89 6.12 0.26
CA GLN A 44 -23.18 4.85 0.35
C GLN A 44 -21.65 5.06 0.41
N GLU A 45 -21.10 5.90 -0.46
CA GLU A 45 -19.66 6.21 -0.50
C GLU A 45 -19.17 6.81 0.82
N GLN A 46 -19.94 7.71 1.42
CA GLN A 46 -19.61 8.28 2.72
C GLN A 46 -19.68 7.26 3.86
N GLU A 47 -20.62 6.31 3.83
CA GLU A 47 -20.66 5.20 4.80
C GLU A 47 -19.46 4.26 4.65
N LEU A 48 -19.02 3.99 3.42
CA LEU A 48 -17.78 3.23 3.18
C LEU A 48 -16.57 3.92 3.81
N LEU A 49 -16.43 5.23 3.59
CA LEU A 49 -15.35 6.04 4.19
C LEU A 49 -15.39 6.03 5.73
N LYS A 50 -16.58 6.03 6.34
CA LYS A 50 -16.74 5.90 7.80
C LYS A 50 -16.22 4.58 8.32
N SER A 51 -16.41 3.51 7.59
CA SER A 51 -16.09 2.15 8.03
C SER A 51 -14.57 1.83 8.05
N ALA A 52 -13.75 2.62 7.35
CA ALA A 52 -12.34 2.30 7.10
C ALA A 52 -11.36 3.28 7.76
N THR A 53 -10.37 2.77 8.48
CA THR A 53 -9.33 3.58 9.15
C THR A 53 -8.21 4.00 8.20
N ARG A 54 -8.02 3.24 7.12
CA ARG A 54 -7.08 3.53 6.04
C ARG A 54 -7.84 3.59 4.72
N ILE A 55 -7.59 4.64 3.94
CA ILE A 55 -8.17 4.84 2.62
C ILE A 55 -7.02 4.82 1.62
N ILE A 56 -7.13 4.01 0.59
CA ILE A 56 -6.14 3.89 -0.49
C ILE A 56 -6.79 4.35 -1.79
N PHE A 57 -6.19 5.32 -2.48
CA PHE A 57 -6.56 5.62 -3.86
C PHE A 57 -5.68 4.83 -4.80
N GLN A 58 -6.30 3.95 -5.59
CA GLN A 58 -5.65 3.12 -6.58
C GLN A 58 -6.05 3.54 -7.98
N PHE A 59 -5.07 3.96 -8.80
CA PHE A 59 -5.35 4.41 -10.16
C PHE A 59 -4.14 4.35 -11.08
N PRO A 60 -4.34 4.18 -12.40
CA PRO A 60 -3.27 4.35 -13.36
C PRO A 60 -2.91 5.84 -13.52
N LEU A 61 -1.62 6.14 -13.62
CA LEU A 61 -1.14 7.50 -13.81
C LEU A 61 -1.35 7.94 -15.26
N TYR A 62 -2.39 8.73 -15.52
CA TYR A 62 -2.70 9.26 -16.84
C TYR A 62 -2.31 10.73 -16.90
N TRP A 63 -1.37 11.07 -17.79
CA TRP A 63 -0.87 12.44 -17.94
C TRP A 63 -0.48 13.06 -16.59
N TYR A 64 0.28 12.32 -15.79
CA TYR A 64 0.76 12.74 -14.47
C TYR A 64 -0.35 13.01 -13.45
N SER A 65 -1.54 12.46 -13.63
CA SER A 65 -2.66 12.59 -12.69
C SER A 65 -3.52 11.34 -12.65
N ALA A 66 -4.49 11.28 -11.73
CA ALA A 66 -5.48 10.22 -11.71
C ALA A 66 -6.50 10.39 -12.85
N PRO A 67 -7.21 9.30 -13.24
CA PRO A 67 -8.34 9.39 -14.16
C PRO A 67 -9.44 10.32 -13.62
N ALA A 68 -10.17 10.95 -14.54
CA ALA A 68 -11.19 11.95 -14.22
C ALA A 68 -12.22 11.47 -13.19
N ILE A 69 -12.57 10.18 -13.21
CA ILE A 69 -13.53 9.57 -12.28
C ILE A 69 -13.14 9.76 -10.81
N LEU A 70 -11.84 9.73 -10.46
CA LEU A 70 -11.40 9.96 -9.08
C LEU A 70 -11.65 11.41 -8.67
N LYS A 71 -11.33 12.36 -9.56
CA LYS A 71 -11.55 13.78 -9.29
C LYS A 71 -13.04 14.08 -9.15
N GLN A 72 -13.87 13.51 -10.02
CA GLN A 72 -15.31 13.65 -9.95
C GLN A 72 -15.87 13.08 -8.63
N TRP A 73 -15.42 11.88 -8.23
CA TRP A 73 -15.81 11.28 -6.95
C TRP A 73 -15.39 12.14 -5.75
N LEU A 74 -14.18 12.70 -5.76
CA LEU A 74 -13.75 13.65 -4.72
C LEU A 74 -14.67 14.87 -4.65
N ASP A 75 -15.02 15.46 -5.79
CA ASP A 75 -15.86 16.66 -5.83
C ASP A 75 -17.30 16.41 -5.32
N GLU A 76 -17.86 15.24 -5.58
CA GLU A 76 -19.22 14.88 -5.19
C GLU A 76 -19.29 14.33 -3.75
N VAL A 77 -18.39 13.41 -3.38
CA VAL A 77 -18.42 12.68 -2.11
C VAL A 77 -17.75 13.45 -0.97
N TRP A 78 -16.66 14.16 -1.23
CA TRP A 78 -15.94 14.97 -0.22
C TRP A 78 -16.49 16.39 -0.12
N ASN A 79 -17.82 16.47 -0.10
CA ASN A 79 -18.54 17.74 0.00
C ASN A 79 -18.35 18.42 1.37
N SER A 80 -18.93 19.62 1.51
CA SER A 80 -18.83 20.45 2.72
C SER A 80 -19.30 19.74 4.00
N GLN A 81 -20.24 18.79 3.90
CA GLN A 81 -20.75 18.02 5.04
C GLN A 81 -19.69 17.05 5.56
N LEU A 82 -19.01 16.31 4.68
CA LEU A 82 -17.95 15.38 5.08
C LEU A 82 -16.76 16.15 5.68
N THR A 83 -16.33 17.22 5.02
CA THR A 83 -15.18 18.03 5.43
C THR A 83 -15.39 18.72 6.78
N SER A 84 -16.57 19.26 7.04
CA SER A 84 -16.90 19.89 8.33
C SER A 84 -17.05 18.90 9.49
N SER A 85 -17.37 17.63 9.21
CA SER A 85 -17.55 16.62 10.26
C SER A 85 -16.25 16.11 10.89
N HIS A 86 -15.08 16.49 10.36
CA HIS A 86 -13.75 16.00 10.77
C HIS A 86 -13.62 14.46 10.80
N LEU A 87 -14.50 13.76 10.08
CA LEU A 87 -14.66 12.31 10.15
C LEU A 87 -13.42 11.53 9.68
N LEU A 88 -12.64 12.13 8.78
CA LEU A 88 -11.40 11.58 8.27
C LEU A 88 -10.16 11.92 9.12
N LYS A 89 -10.30 12.77 10.15
CA LYS A 89 -9.16 13.20 10.97
C LYS A 89 -8.50 12.01 11.66
N GLY A 90 -7.17 11.92 11.55
CA GLY A 90 -6.36 10.83 12.11
C GLY A 90 -6.34 9.53 11.31
N ARG A 91 -7.19 9.41 10.27
CA ARG A 91 -7.17 8.27 9.32
C ARG A 91 -5.97 8.38 8.38
N GLU A 92 -5.67 7.30 7.69
CA GLU A 92 -4.55 7.25 6.75
C GLU A 92 -5.03 7.37 5.31
N LEU A 93 -4.27 8.11 4.50
CA LEU A 93 -4.44 8.17 3.06
C LEU A 93 -3.17 7.63 2.39
N GLY A 94 -3.31 6.54 1.64
CA GLY A 94 -2.26 6.01 0.77
C GLY A 94 -2.62 6.12 -0.70
N ILE A 95 -1.61 6.12 -1.55
CA ILE A 95 -1.77 6.19 -3.01
C ILE A 95 -1.06 5.00 -3.63
N VAL A 96 -1.77 4.23 -4.45
CA VAL A 96 -1.23 3.16 -5.27
C VAL A 96 -1.41 3.57 -6.71
N THR A 97 -0.32 3.69 -7.46
CA THR A 97 -0.43 4.14 -8.85
C THR A 97 0.39 3.31 -9.80
N THR A 98 -0.20 2.93 -10.93
CA THR A 98 0.51 2.20 -11.98
C THR A 98 1.09 3.17 -12.99
N VAL A 99 2.34 2.92 -13.38
CA VAL A 99 3.14 3.86 -14.17
C VAL A 99 3.81 3.13 -15.33
N ALA A 100 3.71 3.70 -16.53
CA ALA A 100 4.23 3.08 -17.76
C ALA A 100 5.75 3.21 -17.95
N HIS A 101 6.40 4.08 -17.17
CA HIS A 101 7.84 4.36 -17.23
C HIS A 101 8.57 3.66 -16.07
N PRO A 102 9.89 3.36 -16.21
CA PRO A 102 10.67 2.78 -15.12
C PRO A 102 10.85 3.78 -13.99
N ALA A 103 11.15 3.28 -12.79
CA ALA A 103 11.43 4.12 -11.61
C ALA A 103 12.55 5.16 -11.87
N SER A 104 13.59 4.76 -12.61
CA SER A 104 14.74 5.61 -12.97
C SER A 104 14.38 6.83 -13.82
N ALA A 105 13.18 6.85 -14.40
CA ALA A 105 12.69 7.98 -15.19
C ALA A 105 12.17 9.13 -14.31
N PHE A 106 11.81 8.87 -13.05
CA PHE A 106 11.16 9.81 -12.11
C PHE A 106 12.13 10.42 -11.11
N GLN A 107 13.10 11.16 -11.62
CA GLN A 107 14.08 11.88 -10.80
C GLN A 107 14.59 13.12 -11.54
N PRO A 108 15.11 14.13 -10.83
CA PRO A 108 15.72 15.30 -11.46
C PRO A 108 16.79 14.88 -12.48
N GLY A 109 16.71 15.45 -13.69
CA GLY A 109 17.66 15.14 -14.78
C GLY A 109 17.37 13.86 -15.57
N ALA A 110 16.38 13.06 -15.19
CA ALA A 110 15.88 11.93 -15.99
C ALA A 110 14.77 12.37 -16.96
N SER A 111 14.25 11.43 -17.75
CA SER A 111 13.32 11.73 -18.85
C SER A 111 11.98 12.33 -18.41
N GLN A 112 11.48 12.02 -17.22
CA GLN A 112 10.25 12.63 -16.69
C GLN A 112 10.55 13.91 -15.89
N GLY A 113 11.78 14.09 -15.39
CA GLY A 113 12.24 15.30 -14.71
C GLY A 113 11.72 15.53 -13.29
N TYR A 114 10.75 14.74 -12.81
CA TYR A 114 10.11 14.87 -11.50
C TYR A 114 10.01 13.54 -10.78
N THR A 115 9.99 13.56 -9.46
CA THR A 115 9.69 12.39 -8.63
C THR A 115 8.19 12.11 -8.59
N ILE A 116 7.82 10.85 -8.33
CA ILE A 116 6.41 10.47 -8.09
C ILE A 116 5.82 11.24 -6.91
N ALA A 117 6.61 11.50 -5.86
CA ALA A 117 6.18 12.26 -4.70
C ALA A 117 5.81 13.71 -5.05
N GLU A 118 6.52 14.33 -6.00
CA GLU A 118 6.18 15.67 -6.51
C GLU A 118 4.89 15.66 -7.32
N ILE A 119 4.72 14.66 -8.19
CA ILE A 119 3.51 14.49 -9.00
C ILE A 119 2.27 14.31 -8.12
N LEU A 120 2.39 13.56 -7.01
CA LEU A 120 1.27 13.23 -6.12
C LEU A 120 1.03 14.25 -4.99
N ARG A 121 1.73 15.40 -4.99
CA ARG A 121 1.55 16.46 -3.98
C ARG A 121 0.10 16.92 -3.77
N PRO A 122 -0.76 17.03 -4.80
CA PRO A 122 -2.16 17.39 -4.57
C PRO A 122 -2.89 16.47 -3.59
N TYR A 123 -2.61 15.16 -3.62
CA TYR A 123 -3.21 14.19 -2.70
C TYR A 123 -2.62 14.28 -1.28
N GLN A 124 -1.34 14.62 -1.17
CA GLN A 124 -0.74 14.90 0.14
C GLN A 124 -1.35 16.16 0.78
N ALA A 125 -1.52 17.23 -0.02
CA ALA A 125 -2.18 18.45 0.43
C ALA A 125 -3.63 18.16 0.86
N LEU A 126 -4.34 17.33 0.08
CA LEU A 126 -5.69 16.85 0.40
C LEU A 126 -5.72 16.10 1.74
N ALA A 127 -4.80 15.16 1.96
CA ALA A 127 -4.71 14.42 3.23
C ALA A 127 -4.53 15.38 4.42
N TYR A 128 -3.62 16.34 4.31
CA TYR A 128 -3.36 17.30 5.38
C TYR A 128 -4.52 18.24 5.64
N ALA A 129 -5.22 18.71 4.59
CA ALA A 129 -6.42 19.52 4.73
C ALA A 129 -7.52 18.77 5.51
N MET A 130 -7.61 17.45 5.35
CA MET A 130 -8.56 16.60 6.07
C MET A 130 -8.05 16.10 7.43
N GLY A 131 -6.84 16.49 7.84
CA GLY A 131 -6.21 16.02 9.08
C GLY A 131 -5.86 14.53 9.07
N MET A 132 -5.67 13.94 7.89
CA MET A 132 -5.24 12.57 7.67
C MET A 132 -3.71 12.44 7.73
N LYS A 133 -3.23 11.22 7.99
CA LYS A 133 -1.83 10.84 7.85
C LYS A 133 -1.58 10.38 6.41
N TYR A 134 -0.69 11.07 5.70
CA TYR A 134 -0.32 10.69 4.34
C TYR A 134 0.75 9.58 4.39
N LEU A 135 0.44 8.42 3.81
CA LEU A 135 1.38 7.31 3.67
C LEU A 135 2.28 7.55 2.45
N PRO A 136 3.51 7.02 2.46
CA PRO A 136 4.34 7.00 1.26
C PRO A 136 3.57 6.35 0.10
N PRO A 137 3.58 6.95 -1.09
CA PRO A 137 2.91 6.37 -2.25
C PRO A 137 3.61 5.07 -2.66
N LEU A 138 2.82 4.13 -3.17
CA LEU A 138 3.28 2.87 -3.75
C LEU A 138 3.13 2.93 -5.28
N PRO A 139 4.13 3.45 -6.01
CA PRO A 139 4.16 3.40 -7.46
C PRO A 139 4.54 1.99 -7.96
N ILE A 140 3.78 1.51 -8.93
CA ILE A 140 4.00 0.23 -9.62
C ILE A 140 4.50 0.55 -11.02
N TYR A 141 5.80 0.40 -11.22
CA TYR A 141 6.45 0.71 -12.49
C TYR A 141 6.42 -0.49 -13.44
N GLN A 142 6.01 -0.24 -14.69
CA GLN A 142 6.13 -1.18 -15.80
C GLN A 142 5.63 -2.60 -15.50
N PHE A 143 4.50 -2.75 -14.81
CA PHE A 143 3.96 -4.06 -14.36
C PHE A 143 3.92 -5.13 -15.47
N ALA A 144 3.57 -4.74 -16.69
CA ALA A 144 3.52 -5.66 -17.84
C ALA A 144 4.90 -6.24 -18.21
N GLN A 145 6.00 -5.55 -17.87
CA GLN A 145 7.38 -5.94 -18.14
C GLN A 145 8.05 -6.66 -16.96
N GLN A 146 7.38 -6.71 -15.79
CA GLN A 146 7.92 -7.36 -14.61
C GLN A 146 8.00 -8.88 -14.77
N SER A 147 9.05 -9.46 -14.20
CA SER A 147 9.21 -10.91 -14.05
C SER A 147 8.18 -11.50 -13.07
N GLU A 148 8.06 -12.82 -13.01
CA GLU A 148 7.17 -13.48 -12.05
C GLU A 148 7.61 -13.22 -10.61
N GLU A 149 8.93 -13.24 -10.34
CA GLU A 149 9.50 -12.96 -9.01
C GLU A 149 9.18 -11.52 -8.57
N GLU A 150 9.33 -10.54 -9.47
CA GLU A 150 9.00 -9.14 -9.19
C GLU A 150 7.51 -8.95 -8.89
N ARG A 151 6.64 -9.65 -9.62
CA ARG A 151 5.20 -9.64 -9.37
C ARG A 151 4.86 -10.26 -8.02
N GLN A 152 5.46 -11.41 -7.67
CA GLN A 152 5.23 -12.04 -6.37
C GLN A 152 5.73 -11.16 -5.21
N SER A 153 6.89 -10.51 -5.36
CA SER A 153 7.37 -9.54 -4.39
C SER A 153 6.40 -8.36 -4.24
N LEU A 154 5.91 -7.82 -5.37
CA LEU A 154 4.89 -6.76 -5.36
C LEU A 154 3.58 -7.22 -4.70
N PHE A 155 3.15 -8.46 -4.90
CA PHE A 155 1.95 -9.02 -4.28
C PHE A 155 2.04 -8.94 -2.75
N ILE A 156 3.15 -9.42 -2.20
CA ILE A 156 3.41 -9.39 -0.76
C ILE A 156 3.53 -7.95 -0.25
N HIS A 157 4.27 -7.11 -0.98
CA HIS A 157 4.47 -5.72 -0.58
C HIS A 157 3.16 -4.92 -0.59
N TYR A 158 2.29 -5.18 -1.56
CA TYR A 158 0.96 -4.59 -1.63
C TYR A 158 0.07 -5.07 -0.48
N GLN A 159 0.07 -6.37 -0.14
CA GLN A 159 -0.66 -6.89 1.03
C GLN A 159 -0.20 -6.22 2.33
N GLN A 160 1.12 -6.07 2.50
CA GLN A 160 1.70 -5.33 3.63
C GLN A 160 1.22 -3.88 3.66
N TYR A 161 1.22 -3.19 2.52
CA TYR A 161 0.74 -1.81 2.42
C TYR A 161 -0.74 -1.66 2.84
N LEU A 162 -1.56 -2.66 2.55
CA LEU A 162 -2.98 -2.65 2.91
C LEU A 162 -3.25 -3.01 4.37
N THR A 163 -2.41 -3.86 4.99
CA THR A 163 -2.75 -4.51 6.27
C THR A 163 -1.86 -4.14 7.46
N LEU A 164 -0.67 -3.58 7.23
CA LEU A 164 0.23 -3.19 8.31
C LEU A 164 -0.12 -1.82 8.87
N ASP A 165 -0.35 -1.73 10.18
CA ASP A 165 -0.52 -0.45 10.87
C ASP A 165 0.72 0.45 10.70
N LYS A 166 1.92 -0.14 10.80
CA LYS A 166 3.22 0.55 10.70
C LYS A 166 4.03 0.07 9.49
N PHE A 167 3.53 0.38 8.30
CA PHE A 167 4.15 -0.07 7.05
C PHE A 167 5.65 0.32 6.88
N LEU A 168 6.11 1.40 7.52
CA LEU A 168 7.48 1.91 7.37
C LEU A 168 8.53 1.22 8.25
N HIS A 169 8.12 0.36 9.17
CA HIS A 169 9.04 -0.31 10.09
C HIS A 169 9.35 -1.72 9.57
N PHE A 170 10.65 -1.97 9.33
CA PHE A 170 11.12 -3.26 8.82
C PHE A 170 10.74 -4.43 9.74
N SER A 171 10.86 -4.25 11.06
CA SER A 171 10.46 -5.26 12.05
C SER A 171 8.99 -5.66 11.92
N ASP A 172 8.09 -4.68 11.72
CA ASP A 172 6.65 -4.93 11.54
C ASP A 172 6.37 -5.70 10.22
N GLN A 173 7.10 -5.39 9.15
CA GLN A 173 7.02 -6.14 7.88
C GLN A 173 7.46 -7.60 8.04
N THR A 174 8.56 -7.84 8.74
CA THR A 174 9.09 -9.19 9.01
C THR A 174 8.13 -9.99 9.88
N GLN A 175 7.61 -9.39 10.96
CA GLN A 175 6.64 -10.03 11.84
C GLN A 175 5.34 -10.39 11.14
N TRP A 176 4.86 -9.54 10.22
CA TRP A 176 3.71 -9.85 9.38
C TRP A 176 3.97 -11.07 8.47
N PHE A 177 5.17 -11.16 7.89
CA PHE A 177 5.54 -12.29 7.05
C PHE A 177 5.65 -13.58 7.85
N ILE A 178 6.28 -13.52 9.03
CA ILE A 178 6.36 -14.64 10.00
C ILE A 178 4.95 -15.12 10.39
N GLY A 179 4.02 -14.22 10.68
CA GLY A 179 2.64 -14.56 11.02
C GLY A 179 1.94 -15.34 9.90
N ARG A 180 2.11 -14.92 8.64
CA ARG A 180 1.56 -15.64 7.48
C ARG A 180 2.24 -16.99 7.25
N LEU A 181 3.56 -17.07 7.41
CA LEU A 181 4.30 -18.32 7.28
C LEU A 181 3.82 -19.34 8.31
N ASN A 182 3.65 -18.93 9.57
CA ASN A 182 3.07 -19.76 10.63
C ASN A 182 1.66 -20.27 10.28
N ALA A 183 0.79 -19.39 9.78
CA ALA A 183 -0.56 -19.78 9.36
C ALA A 183 -0.55 -20.77 8.18
N LYS A 184 0.43 -20.64 7.27
CA LYS A 184 0.62 -21.57 6.16
C LYS A 184 1.13 -22.92 6.64
N ILE A 185 2.15 -22.96 7.51
CA ILE A 185 2.67 -24.18 8.15
C ILE A 185 1.52 -24.94 8.83
N ALA A 186 0.67 -24.24 9.60
CA ALA A 186 -0.44 -24.85 10.32
C ALA A 186 -1.53 -25.47 9.41
N ARG A 187 -1.59 -25.08 8.14
CA ARG A 187 -2.55 -25.59 7.15
C ARG A 187 -1.93 -26.57 6.15
N GLU A 188 -0.61 -26.71 6.16
CA GLU A 188 0.12 -27.57 5.24
C GLU A 188 -0.05 -29.03 5.66
N LEU A 189 -0.44 -29.88 4.71
CA LEU A 189 -0.72 -31.29 4.96
C LEU A 189 0.45 -32.21 4.54
N ASP A 190 1.36 -31.69 3.69
CA ASP A 190 2.56 -32.41 3.25
C ASP A 190 3.71 -32.21 4.25
N PRO A 191 4.17 -33.27 4.95
CA PRO A 191 5.24 -33.17 5.94
C PRO A 191 6.56 -32.62 5.37
N LEU A 192 6.86 -32.87 4.08
CA LEU A 192 8.10 -32.40 3.48
C LEU A 192 8.06 -30.88 3.22
N GLN A 193 6.91 -30.37 2.78
CA GLN A 193 6.71 -28.93 2.59
C GLN A 193 6.64 -28.21 3.92
N GLN A 194 5.96 -28.80 4.90
CA GLN A 194 5.90 -28.27 6.25
C GLN A 194 7.30 -28.10 6.85
N ALA A 195 8.16 -29.12 6.77
CA ALA A 195 9.54 -29.04 7.27
C ALA A 195 10.38 -27.95 6.56
N LYS A 196 10.20 -27.76 5.25
CA LYS A 196 10.87 -26.68 4.51
C LYS A 196 10.41 -25.29 4.97
N LEU A 197 9.10 -25.12 5.19
CA LEU A 197 8.54 -23.86 5.67
C LEU A 197 9.01 -23.55 7.10
N GLU A 198 9.12 -24.56 7.96
CA GLU A 198 9.66 -24.42 9.32
C GLU A 198 11.15 -24.03 9.31
N GLN A 199 11.95 -24.60 8.39
CA GLN A 199 13.35 -24.18 8.21
C GLN A 199 13.47 -22.72 7.76
N LEU A 200 12.64 -22.29 6.81
CA LEU A 200 12.60 -20.89 6.36
C LEU A 200 12.17 -19.95 7.49
N LEU A 201 11.21 -20.38 8.31
CA LEU A 201 10.77 -19.62 9.47
C LEU A 201 11.91 -19.42 10.47
N SER A 202 12.62 -20.49 10.81
CA SER A 202 13.77 -20.42 11.72
C SER A 202 14.84 -19.48 11.20
N LEU A 203 15.21 -19.61 9.91
CA LEU A 203 16.22 -18.75 9.29
C LEU A 203 15.83 -17.27 9.36
N LEU A 204 14.56 -16.94 9.11
CA LEU A 204 14.07 -15.56 9.19
C LEU A 204 14.09 -15.01 10.62
N GLN A 205 13.77 -15.84 11.61
CA GLN A 205 13.81 -15.46 13.01
C GLN A 205 15.25 -15.21 13.48
N ASP A 206 16.17 -16.11 13.13
CA ASP A 206 17.60 -15.98 13.45
C ASP A 206 18.19 -14.69 12.83
N GLN A 207 17.86 -14.41 11.56
CA GLN A 207 18.30 -13.17 10.89
C GLN A 207 17.71 -11.91 11.51
N GLN A 208 16.48 -11.97 12.02
CA GLN A 208 15.88 -10.85 12.73
C GLN A 208 16.61 -10.57 14.05
N GLU A 209 16.92 -11.62 14.82
CA GLU A 209 17.65 -11.50 16.08
C GLU A 209 19.06 -10.93 15.86
N GLU A 210 19.76 -11.40 14.83
CA GLU A 210 21.08 -10.87 14.44
C GLU A 210 21.01 -9.37 14.09
N LEU A 211 19.98 -8.95 13.35
CA LEU A 211 19.78 -7.53 13.02
C LEU A 211 19.49 -6.66 14.26
N ASP A 212 18.70 -7.17 15.21
CA ASP A 212 18.40 -6.46 16.46
C ASP A 212 19.65 -6.32 17.34
N ASP A 213 20.50 -7.35 17.40
CA ASP A 213 21.79 -7.34 18.09
C ASP A 213 22.77 -6.34 17.45
N LEU A 214 22.84 -6.30 16.11
CA LEU A 214 23.65 -5.33 15.37
C LEU A 214 23.18 -3.91 15.62
N HIS A 215 21.86 -3.66 15.62
CA HIS A 215 21.31 -2.34 15.93
C HIS A 215 21.65 -1.89 17.36
N THR A 216 21.55 -2.80 18.32
CA THR A 216 21.93 -2.54 19.72
C THR A 216 23.41 -2.20 19.85
N SER A 217 24.27 -2.97 19.17
CA SER A 217 25.72 -2.76 19.16
C SER A 217 26.10 -1.40 18.55
N ILE A 218 25.47 -1.00 17.45
CA ILE A 218 25.67 0.33 16.83
C ILE A 218 25.23 1.43 17.80
N GLY A 219 24.13 1.24 18.53
CA GLY A 219 23.66 2.18 19.55
C GLY A 219 24.72 2.43 20.63
N TRP A 220 25.30 1.36 21.19
CA TRP A 220 26.36 1.45 22.20
C TRP A 220 27.64 2.09 21.68
N LEU A 221 28.00 1.87 20.41
CA LEU A 221 29.17 2.50 19.81
C LEU A 221 29.01 4.01 19.67
N ARG A 222 27.81 4.47 19.28
CA ARG A 222 27.51 5.90 19.15
C ARG A 222 27.54 6.62 20.50
N GLU A 223 26.98 6.01 21.55
CA GLU A 223 27.01 6.60 22.90
C GLU A 223 28.44 6.75 23.45
N LYS A 224 29.37 5.88 23.06
CA LYS A 224 30.79 5.95 23.47
C LYS A 224 31.62 6.96 22.69
N GLU A 225 31.17 7.41 21.50
CA GLU A 225 31.86 8.46 20.72
C GLU A 225 31.46 9.87 21.16
N ASP A 226 30.32 10.01 21.85
CA ASP A 226 29.78 11.28 22.36
C ASP A 226 30.28 11.65 23.79
N ASP A 227 31.05 10.76 24.45
CA ASP A 227 31.73 10.94 25.75
C ASP A 227 33.24 11.23 25.59
#